data_AF-A0A254QCU8-F1
#
_entry.id   AF-A0A254QCU8-F1
#
_cell.length_a   1.000
_cell.length_b   1.000
_cell.length_c   1.000
_cell.angle_alpha   90.00
_cell.angle_beta   90.00
_cell.angle_gamma   90.00
#
_symmetry.space_group_name_H-M   'P 1'
#
loop_
_entity.id
_entity.type
_entity.pdbx_description
1 polymer ?
#
loop_
_entity_poly.entity_id
_entity_poly.type
_entity_poly.pdbx_seq_one_letter_code
_entity_poly.pdbx_strand_id
1 'polypeptide(L)'
;MFFKSKHNCYCAFCKTPRNIYRKKNIGVMNIIASAMAAVVIMFAIWQEYDPRVMIAFVVCLAISEVFVQIRWRLAVVCRVCGFDPILYVKDSKAAAEKVKFQLDRRKEDPKYLLSKPLNLPTITPKKVDALESKGKGKLVSRSV
;
A
#
# COMPACT_ATOMS: atom_id res chain seq x y z
N MET A 1 13.72 20.31 7.69
CA MET A 1 13.24 19.65 6.45
C MET A 1 12.58 18.29 6.79
N PHE A 2 11.42 18.28 7.48
CA PHE A 2 10.89 17.10 8.18
C PHE A 2 9.72 16.36 7.49
N PHE A 3 9.24 16.82 6.32
CA PHE A 3 7.95 16.38 5.76
C PHE A 3 7.98 15.62 4.42
N LYS A 4 9.14 15.40 3.78
CA LYS A 4 9.17 14.73 2.46
C LYS A 4 9.24 13.20 2.61
N SER A 5 8.13 12.59 3.04
CA SER A 5 8.00 11.13 3.21
C SER A 5 7.42 10.41 1.97
N LYS A 6 7.05 11.16 0.93
CA LYS A 6 6.41 10.61 -0.26
C LYS A 6 7.41 10.53 -1.41
N HIS A 7 7.54 9.36 -2.02
CA HIS A 7 8.43 9.13 -3.15
C HIS A 7 7.60 8.84 -4.41
N ASN A 8 7.97 9.49 -5.51
CA ASN A 8 7.38 9.22 -6.80
C ASN A 8 7.95 7.90 -7.33
N CYS A 9 7.08 6.93 -7.59
CA CYS A 9 7.41 5.62 -8.10
C CYS A 9 6.38 5.21 -9.16
N TYR A 10 6.79 4.41 -10.13
CA TYR A 10 5.87 3.85 -11.11
C TYR A 10 5.36 2.48 -10.68
N CYS A 11 4.17 2.10 -11.10
CA CYS A 11 3.72 0.71 -10.95
C CYS A 11 4.52 -0.21 -11.89
N ALA A 12 5.03 -1.32 -11.37
CA ALA A 12 5.76 -2.31 -12.17
C ALA A 12 4.89 -2.92 -13.30
N PHE A 13 3.57 -3.00 -13.08
CA PHE A 13 2.65 -3.58 -14.05
C PHE A 13 2.12 -2.52 -15.04
N CYS A 14 1.32 -1.56 -14.56
CA CYS A 14 0.64 -0.60 -15.44
C CYS A 14 1.42 0.70 -15.72
N LYS A 15 2.64 0.84 -15.18
CA LYS A 15 3.51 2.03 -15.30
C LYS A 15 2.86 3.36 -14.92
N THR A 16 1.76 3.35 -14.16
CA THR A 16 1.12 4.58 -13.68
C THR A 16 2.01 5.26 -12.62
N PRO A 17 2.20 6.59 -12.68
CA PRO A 17 2.92 7.32 -11.65
C PRO A 17 2.14 7.31 -10.33
N ARG A 18 2.84 7.05 -9.23
CA ARG A 18 2.27 6.99 -7.88
C ARG A 18 3.18 7.66 -6.88
N ASN A 19 2.59 8.19 -5.82
CA ASN A 19 3.34 8.74 -4.71
C ASN A 19 3.15 7.85 -3.48
N ILE A 20 4.18 7.11 -3.10
CA ILE A 20 4.10 6.07 -2.06
C ILE A 20 4.81 6.58 -0.81
N TYR A 21 4.23 6.28 0.35
CA TYR A 21 4.90 6.52 1.63
C TYR A 21 5.95 5.43 1.86
N ARG A 22 7.22 5.82 2.03
CA ARG A 22 8.31 4.85 2.23
C ARG A 22 8.42 4.38 3.68
N LYS A 23 8.09 5.23 4.64
CA LYS A 23 8.25 4.96 6.07
C LYS A 23 7.17 4.00 6.56
N LYS A 24 7.61 2.84 7.07
CA LYS A 24 6.78 1.83 7.75
C LYS A 24 6.59 2.13 9.24
N ASN A 25 7.55 2.84 9.84
CA ASN A 25 7.60 3.08 11.28
C ASN A 25 7.11 4.48 11.65
N ILE A 26 6.66 4.63 12.89
CA ILE A 26 6.26 5.91 13.49
C ILE A 26 7.47 6.85 13.51
N GLY A 27 7.27 8.10 13.10
CA GLY A 27 8.28 9.15 13.22
C GLY A 27 8.14 9.92 14.53
N VAL A 28 9.19 10.66 14.92
CA VAL A 28 9.20 11.48 16.15
C VAL A 28 7.99 12.42 16.24
N MET A 29 7.56 13.00 15.11
CA MET A 29 6.36 13.86 15.07
C MET A 29 5.07 13.15 15.48
N ASN A 30 4.92 11.87 15.13
CA ASN A 30 3.75 11.09 15.52
C ASN A 30 3.80 10.75 17.01
N ILE A 31 4.99 10.57 17.59
CA ILE A 31 5.19 10.33 19.03
C ILE A 31 4.78 11.58 19.82
N ILE A 32 5.24 12.75 19.39
CA ILE A 32 4.86 14.04 20.00
C ILE A 32 3.35 14.25 19.86
N ALA A 33 2.77 13.98 18.69
CA ALA A 33 1.32 14.08 18.48
C ALA A 33 0.53 13.12 19.38
N SER A 34 1.00 11.88 19.56
CA SER A 34 0.37 10.94 20.50
C SER A 34 0.52 11.37 21.97
N ALA A 35 1.64 12.00 22.34
CA ALA A 35 1.83 12.54 23.69
C ALA A 35 0.85 13.68 23.96
N MET A 36 0.72 14.62 23.02
CA MET A 36 -0.27 15.70 23.11
C MET A 36 -1.70 15.16 23.15
N ALA A 37 -2.03 14.18 22.29
CA ALA A 37 -3.35 13.56 22.29
C ALA A 37 -3.67 12.86 23.63
N ALA A 38 -2.70 12.14 24.21
CA ALA A 38 -2.88 11.49 25.50
C ALA A 38 -3.14 12.51 26.63
N VAL A 39 -2.44 13.64 26.64
CA VAL A 39 -2.68 14.73 27.59
C VAL A 39 -4.07 15.36 27.42
N VAL A 40 -4.51 15.58 26.17
CA VAL A 40 -5.87 16.08 25.93
C VAL A 40 -6.94 15.10 26.42
N ILE A 41 -6.76 13.80 26.14
CA ILE A 41 -7.67 12.75 26.62
C ILE A 41 -7.71 12.69 28.15
N MET A 42 -6.56 12.88 28.80
CA MET A 42 -6.46 12.97 30.25
C MET A 42 -7.33 14.09 30.83
N PHE A 43 -7.12 15.32 30.35
CA PHE A 43 -7.86 16.49 30.82
C PHE A 43 -9.35 16.38 30.51
N ALA A 44 -9.72 15.68 29.43
CA ALA A 44 -11.11 15.47 29.07
C ALA A 44 -11.85 14.48 29.98
N ILE A 45 -11.17 13.46 30.50
CA ILE A 45 -11.81 12.39 31.28
C ILE A 45 -11.69 12.64 32.79
N TRP A 46 -10.48 12.97 33.27
CA TRP A 46 -10.19 12.98 34.71
C TRP A 46 -10.07 14.38 35.32
N GLN A 47 -9.82 15.42 34.51
CA GLN A 47 -9.52 16.80 34.95
C GLN A 47 -8.37 16.97 35.97
N GLU A 48 -7.81 15.89 36.52
CA GLU A 48 -6.68 15.86 37.46
C GLU A 48 -5.49 15.07 36.91
N TYR A 49 -4.31 15.31 37.48
CA TYR A 49 -3.08 14.64 37.05
C TYR A 49 -2.93 13.23 37.67
N ASP A 50 -3.53 12.23 37.02
CA ASP A 50 -3.45 10.82 37.40
C ASP A 50 -2.33 10.05 36.64
N PRO A 51 -1.58 9.14 37.29
CA PRO A 51 -0.57 8.29 36.63
C PRO A 51 -1.15 7.35 35.56
N ARG A 52 -2.48 7.20 35.51
CA ARG A 52 -3.21 6.46 34.47
C ARG A 52 -2.99 7.03 33.07
N VAL A 53 -2.46 8.25 32.94
CA VAL A 53 -2.10 8.83 31.64
C VAL A 53 -1.07 8.03 30.87
N MET A 54 -0.17 7.32 31.56
CA MET A 54 0.81 6.46 30.91
C MET A 54 0.13 5.35 30.11
N ILE A 55 -0.97 4.80 30.61
CA ILE A 55 -1.75 3.78 29.90
C ILE A 55 -2.41 4.39 28.66
N ALA A 56 -3.04 5.55 28.79
CA ALA A 56 -3.65 6.27 27.66
C ALA A 56 -2.60 6.61 26.58
N PHE A 57 -1.40 7.02 26.99
CA PHE A 57 -0.30 7.31 26.08
C PHE A 57 0.18 6.08 25.31
N VAL A 58 0.38 4.94 25.99
CA VAL A 58 0.77 3.68 25.34
C VAL A 58 -0.30 3.22 24.34
N VAL A 59 -1.59 3.35 24.70
CA VAL A 59 -2.70 3.05 23.78
C VAL A 59 -2.68 3.97 22.56
N CYS A 60 -2.51 5.29 22.75
CA CYS A 60 -2.39 6.24 21.64
C CYS A 60 -1.19 5.93 20.73
N LEU A 61 -0.06 5.51 21.30
CA LEU A 61 1.12 5.08 20.53
C LEU A 61 0.83 3.84 19.69
N ALA A 62 0.22 2.81 20.29
CA ALA A 62 -0.15 1.58 19.58
C ALA A 62 -1.11 1.88 18.42
N ILE A 63 -2.11 2.72 18.65
CA ILE A 63 -3.04 3.18 17.61
C ILE A 63 -2.28 3.90 16.49
N SER A 64 -1.40 4.85 16.84
CA SER A 64 -0.59 5.58 15.87
C SER A 64 0.26 4.65 14.99
N GLU A 65 0.80 3.57 15.57
CA GLU A 65 1.57 2.58 14.82
C GLU A 65 0.72 1.86 13.79
N VAL A 66 -0.43 1.34 14.22
CA VAL A 66 -1.38 0.63 13.36
C VAL A 66 -1.83 1.52 12.21
N PHE A 67 -2.15 2.79 12.48
CA PHE A 67 -2.51 3.75 11.44
C PHE A 67 -1.40 3.98 10.42
N VAL A 68 -0.14 4.12 10.86
CA VAL A 68 1.00 4.27 9.96
C VAL A 68 1.18 3.02 9.10
N GLN A 69 1.06 1.83 9.69
CA GLN A 69 1.19 0.56 8.96
C GLN A 69 0.08 0.37 7.92
N ILE A 70 -1.18 0.64 8.28
CA ILE A 70 -2.33 0.55 7.36
C ILE A 70 -2.16 1.55 6.21
N ARG A 71 -1.83 2.80 6.52
CA ARG A 71 -1.64 3.85 5.51
C ARG A 71 -0.50 3.53 4.56
N TRP A 72 0.59 2.97 5.07
CA TRP A 72 1.68 2.46 4.24
C TRP A 72 1.19 1.36 3.30
N ARG A 73 0.47 0.36 3.83
CA ARG A 73 -0.02 -0.77 3.04
C ARG A 73 -0.97 -0.35 1.92
N LEU A 74 -1.92 0.55 2.20
CA LEU A 74 -2.85 1.09 1.21
C LEU A 74 -2.16 1.94 0.14
N ALA A 75 -1.01 2.54 0.43
CA ALA A 75 -0.25 3.32 -0.54
C ALA A 75 0.62 2.45 -1.45
N VAL A 76 1.08 1.28 -0.96
CA VAL A 76 1.90 0.34 -1.74
C VAL A 76 1.07 -0.35 -2.83
N VAL A 77 -0.17 -0.74 -2.52
CA VAL A 77 -1.10 -1.37 -3.49
C VAL A 77 -1.48 -0.37 -4.59
N CYS A 78 -1.43 -0.81 -5.85
CA CYS A 78 -1.83 0.04 -6.96
C CYS A 78 -3.35 0.18 -7.00
N ARG A 79 -3.89 1.39 -6.77
CA ARG A 79 -5.32 1.67 -6.89
C ARG A 79 -5.86 1.50 -8.32
N VAL A 80 -4.95 1.55 -9.29
CA VAL A 80 -5.31 1.43 -10.69
C VAL A 80 -5.45 -0.04 -11.07
N CYS A 81 -4.34 -0.76 -11.23
CA CYS A 81 -4.40 -2.17 -11.64
C CYS A 81 -4.60 -3.19 -10.51
N GLY A 82 -4.61 -2.78 -9.23
CA GLY A 82 -4.71 -3.72 -8.10
C GLY A 82 -3.42 -4.47 -7.77
N PHE A 83 -2.31 -4.20 -8.47
CA PHE A 83 -1.04 -4.88 -8.24
C PHE A 83 -0.47 -4.60 -6.83
N ASP A 84 -0.20 -5.66 -6.08
CA ASP A 84 0.46 -5.63 -4.78
C ASP A 84 1.89 -6.22 -4.89
N PRO A 85 2.95 -5.39 -4.82
CA PRO A 85 4.32 -5.88 -4.92
C PRO A 85 4.73 -6.77 -3.73
N ILE A 86 4.14 -6.57 -2.55
CA ILE A 86 4.47 -7.39 -1.36
C ILE A 86 3.91 -8.80 -1.57
N LEU A 87 2.68 -8.89 -2.08
CA LEU A 87 2.06 -10.17 -2.40
C LEU A 87 2.79 -10.86 -3.56
N TYR A 88 3.23 -10.11 -4.58
CA TYR A 88 3.94 -10.66 -5.72
C TYR A 88 5.25 -11.37 -5.32
N VAL A 89 5.99 -10.82 -4.34
CA VAL A 89 7.23 -11.44 -3.82
C VAL A 89 6.94 -12.72 -3.04
N LYS A 90 5.80 -12.80 -2.33
CA LYS A 90 5.40 -13.99 -1.58
C LYS A 90 4.79 -15.06 -2.48
N ASP A 91 3.74 -14.67 -3.20
CA ASP A 91 2.89 -15.54 -4.01
C ASP A 91 2.53 -14.85 -5.31
N SER A 92 3.32 -15.15 -6.33
CA SER A 92 3.22 -14.53 -7.64
C SER A 92 1.86 -14.82 -8.31
N LYS A 93 1.29 -16.02 -8.12
CA LYS A 93 -0.03 -16.42 -8.62
C LYS A 93 -1.18 -15.64 -7.98
N ALA A 94 -1.16 -15.48 -6.66
CA ALA A 94 -2.20 -14.74 -5.93
C ALA A 94 -2.20 -13.25 -6.32
N ALA A 95 -1.04 -12.69 -6.64
CA ALA A 95 -0.94 -11.33 -7.16
C ALA A 95 -1.57 -11.20 -8.56
N ALA A 96 -1.42 -12.20 -9.45
CA ALA A 96 -2.13 -12.21 -10.74
C ALA A 96 -3.64 -12.20 -10.56
N GLU A 97 -4.15 -13.09 -9.70
CA GLU A 97 -5.58 -13.25 -9.50
C GLU A 97 -6.24 -11.95 -9.03
N LYS A 98 -5.58 -11.22 -8.12
CA LYS A 98 -6.06 -9.90 -7.68
C LYS A 98 -6.07 -8.86 -8.79
N VAL A 99 -5.06 -8.87 -9.66
CA VAL A 99 -5.00 -7.95 -10.80
C VAL A 99 -6.12 -8.29 -11.79
N LYS A 100 -6.34 -9.57 -12.07
CA LYS A 100 -7.42 -10.05 -12.94
C LYS A 100 -8.79 -9.63 -12.40
N PHE A 101 -9.05 -9.92 -11.13
CA PHE A 101 -10.29 -9.50 -10.45
C PHE A 101 -10.54 -7.99 -10.55
N GLN A 102 -9.49 -7.17 -10.34
CA GLN A 102 -9.62 -5.72 -10.42
C GLN A 102 -9.82 -5.22 -11.86
N LEU A 103 -9.24 -5.90 -12.86
CA LEU A 103 -9.45 -5.58 -14.27
C LEU A 103 -10.85 -5.97 -14.73
N ASP A 104 -11.37 -7.12 -14.29
CA ASP A 104 -12.73 -7.56 -14.62
C ASP A 104 -13.76 -6.61 -14.02
N ARG A 105 -13.61 -6.23 -12.75
CA ARG A 105 -14.46 -5.21 -12.12
C ARG A 105 -14.44 -3.87 -12.87
N ARG A 106 -13.30 -3.49 -13.44
CA ARG A 106 -13.19 -2.26 -14.25
C ARG A 106 -13.88 -2.33 -15.60
N LYS A 107 -13.99 -3.53 -16.20
CA LYS A 107 -14.73 -3.71 -17.46
C LYS A 107 -16.22 -3.48 -17.26
N GLU A 108 -16.73 -3.85 -16.08
CA GLU A 108 -18.14 -3.67 -15.70
C GLU A 108 -18.49 -2.20 -15.42
N ASP A 109 -17.54 -1.43 -14.87
CA ASP A 109 -17.74 -0.04 -14.49
C ASP A 109 -17.86 0.90 -15.73
N PRO A 110 -19.02 1.57 -15.93
CA PRO A 110 -19.25 2.42 -17.12
C PRO A 110 -18.33 3.66 -17.17
N LYS A 111 -17.76 4.03 -16.02
CA LYS A 111 -16.82 5.16 -15.88
C LYS A 111 -15.49 4.91 -16.60
N TYR A 112 -15.07 3.65 -16.75
CA TYR A 112 -13.75 3.33 -17.32
C TYR A 112 -13.79 3.03 -18.83
N LEU A 113 -14.96 2.89 -19.44
CA LEU A 113 -15.14 2.64 -20.87
C LEU A 113 -14.46 3.68 -21.77
N LEU A 114 -14.51 4.95 -21.37
CA LEU A 114 -13.92 6.08 -22.10
C LEU A 114 -12.56 6.52 -21.55
N SER A 115 -12.06 5.83 -20.51
CA SER A 115 -10.81 6.21 -19.86
C SER A 115 -9.60 5.67 -20.62
N LYS A 116 -8.44 6.35 -20.49
CA LYS A 116 -7.21 5.93 -21.16
C LYS A 116 -6.88 4.46 -20.82
N PRO A 117 -6.61 3.60 -21.82
CA PRO A 117 -6.29 2.20 -21.57
C PRO A 117 -5.00 2.08 -20.76
N LEU A 118 -4.95 1.05 -19.93
CA LEU A 118 -3.78 0.74 -19.12
C LEU A 118 -2.62 0.31 -20.03
N ASN A 119 -1.40 0.75 -19.69
CA ASN A 119 -0.20 0.23 -20.33
C ASN A 119 0.16 -1.12 -19.71
N LEU A 120 -0.53 -2.18 -20.14
CA LEU A 120 -0.16 -3.55 -19.76
C LEU A 120 1.10 -3.98 -20.53
N PRO A 121 2.00 -4.76 -19.90
CA PRO A 121 3.14 -5.32 -20.61
C PRO A 121 2.65 -6.40 -21.59
N THR A 122 2.64 -6.10 -22.89
CA THR A 122 2.40 -7.10 -23.93
C THR A 122 3.63 -8.00 -24.04
N ILE A 123 3.52 -9.24 -23.55
CA ILE A 123 4.58 -10.23 -23.73
C ILE A 123 4.31 -11.00 -25.01
N THR A 124 5.28 -10.97 -25.93
CA THR A 124 5.27 -11.78 -27.15
C THR A 124 5.45 -13.26 -26.80
N PRO A 125 4.73 -14.19 -27.46
CA PRO A 125 4.79 -15.63 -27.16
C PRO A 125 6.23 -16.18 -27.23
N LYS A 126 7.02 -15.77 -28.23
CA LYS A 126 8.44 -16.16 -28.36
C LYS A 126 9.31 -15.82 -27.14
N LYS A 127 9.00 -14.74 -26.41
CA LYS A 127 9.72 -14.37 -25.17
C LYS A 127 9.30 -15.23 -23.99
N VAL A 128 8.06 -15.73 -23.98
CA VAL A 128 7.53 -16.62 -22.94
C VAL A 128 8.25 -17.96 -23.03
N ASP A 129 8.29 -18.56 -24.22
CA ASP A 129 8.95 -19.85 -24.46
C ASP A 129 10.46 -19.77 -24.11
N ALA A 130 11.09 -18.63 -24.41
CA ALA A 130 12.49 -18.36 -24.06
C ALA A 130 12.74 -18.14 -22.55
N LEU A 131 11.71 -17.78 -21.78
CA LEU A 131 11.78 -17.61 -20.32
C LEU A 131 11.47 -18.91 -19.59
N GLU A 132 10.51 -19.69 -20.09
CA GLU A 132 10.17 -21.03 -19.58
C GLU A 132 11.33 -22.01 -19.80
N SER A 133 11.98 -22.00 -20.96
CA SER A 133 13.19 -22.79 -21.24
C SER A 133 14.40 -22.42 -20.37
N LYS A 134 14.47 -21.19 -19.86
CA LYS A 134 15.54 -20.72 -18.96
C LYS A 134 15.32 -21.09 -17.49
N GLY A 135 14.25 -21.80 -17.14
CA GLY A 135 13.96 -22.23 -15.77
C GLY A 135 13.69 -21.08 -14.79
N LYS A 136 13.52 -19.84 -15.28
CA LYS A 136 13.13 -18.70 -14.45
C LYS A 136 11.61 -18.76 -14.31
N GLY A 137 11.13 -18.83 -13.06
CA GLY A 137 9.75 -19.19 -12.70
C GLY A 137 8.60 -18.62 -13.55
N LYS A 138 7.44 -19.29 -13.46
CA LYS A 138 6.25 -19.06 -14.29
C LYS A 138 5.83 -17.58 -14.32
N LEU A 139 5.68 -17.04 -15.55
CA LEU A 139 5.28 -15.65 -15.78
C LEU A 139 3.82 -15.41 -15.39
N VAL A 140 3.62 -14.55 -14.39
CA VAL A 140 2.31 -14.15 -13.82
C VAL A 140 1.44 -13.37 -14.80
N SER A 141 2.05 -12.72 -15.78
CA SER A 141 1.36 -11.99 -16.85
C SER A 141 0.48 -12.88 -17.75
N ARG A 142 0.67 -14.20 -17.73
CA ARG A 142 -0.14 -15.15 -18.51
C ARG A 142 -1.47 -15.51 -17.82
N SER A 143 -1.57 -15.27 -16.50
CA SER A 143 -2.75 -15.56 -15.69
C SER A 143 -3.75 -14.39 -15.57
N VAL A 144 -3.42 -13.23 -16.16
CA VAL A 144 -4.23 -12.00 -16.11
C VAL A 144 -4.87 -11.75 -17.46
#